data_AF-A0A9W4T6Z7-F1
#
_entry.id   AF-A0A9W4T6Z7-F1
#
_cell.length_a   1.000
_cell.length_b   1.000
_cell.length_c   1.000
_cell.angle_alpha   90.00
_cell.angle_beta   90.00
_cell.angle_gamma   90.00
#
_symmetry.space_group_name_H-M   'P 1'
#
loop_
_entity.id
_entity.type
_entity.pdbx_description
1 polymer ?
#
loop_
_entity_poly.entity_id
_entity_poly.type
_entity_poly.pdbx_seq_one_letter_code
_entity_poly.pdbx_strand_id
1 'polypeptide(L)' 'MHKLCGYSYVVVHINCLLNYEITSYDLYRGSDALKRFVTIIEEKLLTIQKDLSTPAEIIIVPRDLKEYNEITECWI' A
#
# COMPACT_ATOMS: atom_id res chain seq x y z
N MET A 1 -10.19 -29.80 -15.13
CA MET A 1 -9.10 -29.75 -14.13
C MET A 1 -8.52 -28.33 -14.18
N HIS A 2 -8.91 -27.44 -13.26
CA HIS A 2 -8.34 -26.10 -13.19
C HIS A 2 -6.86 -26.25 -12.83
N LYS A 3 -5.98 -25.99 -13.80
CA LYS A 3 -4.53 -25.88 -13.54
C LYS A 3 -4.40 -24.83 -12.45
N LEU A 4 -3.63 -25.10 -11.39
CA LEU A 4 -3.25 -24.08 -10.42
C LEU A 4 -2.53 -22.97 -11.21
N CYS A 5 -3.27 -21.95 -11.61
CA CYS A 5 -2.75 -20.73 -12.18
C CYS A 5 -1.89 -20.17 -11.06
N GLY A 6 -0.56 -20.19 -11.22
CA GLY A 6 0.36 -19.77 -10.17
C GLY A 6 0.05 -18.38 -9.63
N TYR A 7 0.73 -17.99 -8.56
CA TYR A 7 0.51 -16.70 -7.92
C TYR A 7 0.66 -15.53 -8.91
N SER A 8 -0.24 -14.56 -8.79
CA SER A 8 -0.16 -13.28 -9.47
C SER A 8 -0.06 -12.16 -8.46
N TYR A 9 0.82 -11.20 -8.71
CA TYR A 9 1.00 -10.02 -7.88
C TYR A 9 0.50 -8.80 -8.64
N VAL A 10 -0.12 -7.86 -7.94
CA VAL A 10 -0.61 -6.61 -8.52
C VAL A 10 -0.07 -5.46 -7.69
N VAL A 11 0.53 -4.48 -8.35
CA VAL A 11 0.84 -3.18 -7.76
C VAL A 11 -0.24 -2.22 -8.25
N VAL A 12 -0.97 -1.60 -7.34
CA VAL A 12 -1.98 -0.58 -7.66
C VAL A 12 -1.39 0.78 -7.36
N HIS A 13 -1.40 1.67 -8.35
CA HIS A 13 -0.94 3.04 -8.19
C HIS A 13 -2.13 3.91 -7.81
N ILE A 14 -2.06 4.51 -6.63
CA ILE A 14 -3.11 5.36 -6.08
C ILE A 14 -2.54 6.77 -5.97
N ASN A 15 -3.28 7.77 -6.47
CA ASN A 15 -2.87 9.16 -6.40
C ASN A 15 -3.63 9.89 -5.28
N CYS A 16 -2.92 10.24 -4.21
CA CYS A 16 -3.48 10.97 -3.07
C CYS A 16 -3.95 12.38 -3.44
N LEU A 17 -3.39 13.01 -4.48
CA LEU A 17 -3.81 14.33 -4.95
C LEU A 17 -5.11 14.29 -5.76
N LEU A 18 -5.49 13.11 -6.26
CA LEU A 18 -6.72 12.86 -7.02
C LEU A 18 -7.73 12.11 -6.16
N ASN A 19 -7.93 12.51 -4.90
CA ASN A 19 -8.91 11.89 -4.01
C ASN A 19 -8.74 10.35 -3.90
N TYR A 20 -7.49 9.88 -3.84
CA TYR A 20 -7.15 8.45 -3.78
C TYR A 20 -7.67 7.64 -4.98
N GLU A 21 -7.79 8.26 -6.15
CA GLU A 21 -8.12 7.55 -7.38
C GLU A 21 -7.01 6.57 -7.78
N ILE A 22 -7.44 5.41 -8.30
CA ILE A 22 -6.56 4.44 -8.92
C ILE A 22 -6.16 4.97 -10.29
N THR A 23 -4.88 5.27 -10.49
CA THR A 23 -4.38 5.82 -11.75
C THR A 23 -3.88 4.74 -12.70
N SER A 24 -3.36 3.63 -12.17
CA SER A 24 -2.90 2.49 -12.96
C SER A 24 -2.68 1.24 -12.10
N TYR A 25 -2.40 0.11 -12.75
CA TYR A 25 -1.96 -1.10 -12.08
C TYR A 25 -0.93 -1.86 -12.92
N ASP A 26 0.04 -2.48 -12.24
CA ASP A 26 0.98 -3.42 -12.83
C ASP A 26 0.63 -4.84 -12.40
N LEU A 27 0.52 -5.77 -13.35
CA LEU A 27 0.16 -7.16 -13.11
C LEU A 27 1.34 -8.09 -13.43
N TYR A 28 1.80 -8.83 -12.43
CA TYR A 28 2.89 -9.79 -12.52
C TYR A 28 2.33 -11.21 -12.50
N ARG A 29 2.63 -11.99 -13.54
CA ARG A 29 2.21 -13.39 -13.70
C ARG A 29 3.37 -14.22 -14.27
N GLY A 30 3.36 -15.52 -13.96
CA GLY A 30 4.38 -16.47 -14.41
C GLY A 30 5.22 -17.00 -13.25
N SER A 31 6.13 -17.92 -13.55
CA SER A 31 6.96 -18.60 -12.55
C SER A 31 7.91 -17.67 -11.80
N ASP A 32 8.21 -16.51 -12.38
CA ASP A 32 9.12 -15.49 -11.83
C ASP A 32 8.37 -14.24 -11.32
N ALA A 33 7.04 -14.28 -11.22
CA ALA A 33 6.21 -13.12 -10.86
C ALA A 33 6.62 -12.49 -9.52
N LEU A 34 6.89 -13.33 -8.51
CA LEU A 34 7.34 -12.86 -7.19
C LEU A 34 8.68 -12.12 -7.29
N LYS A 35 9.64 -12.67 -8.04
CA LYS A 35 10.96 -12.05 -8.19
C LYS A 35 10.85 -10.68 -8.83
N ARG A 36 10.09 -10.57 -9.94
CA ARG A 36 9.87 -9.28 -10.62
C ARG A 36 9.14 -8.27 -9.74
N PHE A 37 8.14 -8.72 -8.97
CA PHE A 37 7.44 -7.88 -8.00
C PHE A 37 8.41 -7.32 -6.95
N VAL A 38 9.21 -8.19 -6.31
CA VAL A 38 10.17 -7.78 -5.26
C VAL A 38 11.19 -6.80 -5.82
N THR A 39 11.79 -7.08 -6.98
CA THR A 39 12.80 -6.19 -7.59
C THR A 39 12.25 -4.78 -7.83
N ILE A 40 11.01 -4.63 -8.29
CA ILE A 40 10.42 -3.31 -8.52
C ILE A 40 10.16 -2.55 -7.22
N ILE A 41 9.78 -3.25 -6.15
CA ILE A 41 9.63 -2.63 -4.82
C ILE A 41 10.99 -2.19 -4.29
N GLU A 42 12.04 -3.02 -4.44
CA GLU A 42 13.41 -2.67 -4.04
C GLU A 42 13.96 -1.47 -4.82
N GLU A 43 13.75 -1.43 -6.14
CA GLU A 43 14.13 -0.28 -6.99
C GLU A 43 13.43 1.02 -6.57
N LYS A 44 12.18 0.91 -6.11
CA LYS A 44 11.38 2.06 -5.65
C LYS A 44 11.48 2.31 -4.14
N LEU A 45 12.29 1.55 -3.41
CA LEU A 45 12.30 1.56 -1.95
C LEU A 45 12.58 2.95 -1.39
N LEU A 46 13.57 3.66 -1.93
CA LEU A 46 13.93 5.01 -1.48
C LEU A 46 12.80 6.02 -1.70
N THR A 47 12.10 5.92 -2.84
CA THR A 47 10.95 6.78 -3.14
C THR A 47 9.79 6.48 -2.19
N ILE A 48 9.48 5.20 -1.99
CA ILE A 48 8.43 4.76 -1.05
C ILE A 48 8.76 5.23 0.37
N GLN A 49 9.99 5.07 0.83
CA GLN A 49 10.42 5.52 2.16
C GLN A 49 10.31 7.03 2.30
N LYS A 50 10.71 7.80 1.28
CA LYS A 50 10.58 9.25 1.28
C LYS A 50 9.11 9.68 1.33
N ASP A 51 8.26 9.09 0.52
CA ASP A 51 6.83 9.40 0.51
C ASP A 51 6.19 9.07 1.86
N LEU A 52 6.47 7.88 2.42
CA LEU A 52 5.95 7.46 3.74
C LEU A 52 6.51 8.29 4.91
N SER A 53 7.70 8.88 4.76
CA SER A 53 8.27 9.79 5.77
C SER A 53 7.62 11.16 5.79
N THR A 54 6.85 11.50 4.75
CA THR A 54 6.15 12.78 4.66
C THR A 54 4.93 12.76 5.58
N PRO A 55 4.79 13.70 6.52
CA PRO A 55 3.60 13.80 7.36
C PRO A 55 2.36 13.96 6.48
N ALA A 56 1.41 13.05 6.62
CA ALA A 56 0.11 13.13 5.98
C ALA A 56 -0.93 13.64 6.98
N GLU A 57 -1.82 14.52 6.54
CA GLU A 57 -2.97 14.92 7.35
C GLU A 57 -3.87 13.71 7.58
N ILE A 58 -4.10 13.37 8.85
CA ILE A 58 -4.99 12.28 9.23
C ILE A 58 -6.40 12.88 9.33
N ILE A 59 -7.26 12.56 8.36
CA ILE A 59 -8.67 12.92 8.42
C ILE A 59 -9.38 11.82 9.22
N ILE A 60 -9.50 12.06 10.53
CA ILE A 60 -10.19 11.17 11.45
C ILE A 60 -11.54 11.77 11.83
N VAL A 61 -12.61 10.97 11.79
CA VAL A 61 -13.91 11.45 12.25
C VAL A 61 -13.95 11.48 13.79
N PRO A 62 -14.77 12.34 14.42
CA PRO A 62 -14.77 12.50 15.87
C PRO A 62 -14.98 11.20 16.66
N ARG A 63 -15.76 10.26 16.11
CA ARG A 63 -15.95 8.93 16.70
C ARG A 63 -14.66 8.12 16.71
N ASP A 64 -13.99 8.02 15.57
CA ASP A 64 -12.77 7.25 15.41
C ASP A 64 -11.62 7.88 16.20
N LEU A 65 -11.61 9.22 16.36
CA LEU A 65 -10.66 9.92 17.22
C LEU A 65 -10.86 9.54 18.70
N LYS A 66 -12.11 9.42 19.14
CA LYS A 66 -12.41 8.96 20.49
C LYS A 66 -11.95 7.52 20.71
N GLU A 67 -12.25 6.61 19.78
CA GLU A 67 -11.79 5.22 19.85
C GLU A 67 -10.25 5.13 19.80
N TYR A 68 -9.60 5.93 18.94
CA TYR A 68 -8.14 6.03 18.88
C TYR A 68 -7.55 6.47 20.22
N ASN A 69 -8.05 7.58 20.79
CA ASN A 69 -7.56 8.09 22.06
C ASN A 69 -7.74 7.07 23.19
N GLU A 70 -8.90 6.41 23.30
CA GLU A 70 -9.15 5.35 24.29
C GLU A 70 -8.16 4.18 24.18
N ILE A 71 -7.71 3.83 22.97
CA ILE A 71 -6.74 2.75 22.72
C ILE A 71 -5.30 3.23 22.97
N THR A 72 -4.96 4.46 22.58
CA THR A 72 -3.60 5.01 22.71
C THR A 72 -3.28 5.58 24.09
N GLU A 73 -4.28 5.98 24.87
CA GLU A 73 -4.12 6.43 26.26
C GLU A 73 -3.65 5.30 27.20
N CYS A 74 -3.66 4.04 26.76
CA CYS A 74 -3.07 2.92 27.51
C CYS A 74 -1.52 2.85 27.49
N TRP A 75 -0.82 3.78 26.81
CA TRP A 75 0.65 3.75 26.69
C TRP A 75 1.35 5.06 27.08
N ILE A 76 0.90 5.70 28.17
CA ILE A 76 1.73 6.68 28.92
C ILE A 76 1.67 6.35 30.40
#